data_AF-A0A0D3FIW5-F1
#
_entry.id   AF-A0A0D3FIW5-F1
#
_cell.length_a   1.000
_cell.length_b   1.000
_cell.length_c   1.000
_cell.angle_alpha   90.00
_cell.angle_beta   90.00
_cell.angle_gamma   90.00
#
_symmetry.space_group_name_H-M   'P 1'
#
loop_
_entity.id
_entity.type
_entity.pdbx_description
1 polymer ?
#
loop_
_entity_poly.entity_id
_entity_poly.type
_entity_poly.pdbx_seq_one_letter_code
_entity_poly.pdbx_strand_id
1 'polypeptide(L)' 'MKLAVAVACALALASACHGLQLGYYKRSCPRVEAIVRDEVKKFVYKDAGVGAGLIRLVFHDCFVE' A
#
# COMPACT_ATOMS: atom_id res chain seq x y z
N MET A 1 0.23 -33.67 10.67
CA MET A 1 -0.83 -33.02 9.86
C MET A 1 -1.06 -31.56 10.22
N LYS A 2 -1.24 -31.19 11.51
CA LYS A 2 -1.40 -29.78 11.94
C LYS A 2 -0.23 -28.86 11.54
N LEU A 3 1.00 -29.35 11.67
CA LEU A 3 2.21 -28.60 11.29
C LEU A 3 2.28 -28.36 9.77
N ALA A 4 1.92 -29.37 8.97
CA ALA A 4 1.89 -29.26 7.51
C ALA A 4 0.84 -28.25 7.04
N VAL A 5 -0.34 -28.23 7.68
CA VAL A 5 -1.40 -27.24 7.39
C VAL A 5 -0.94 -25.83 7.76
N ALA A 6 -0.30 -25.64 8.92
CA ALA A 6 0.23 -24.34 9.33
C ALA A 6 1.32 -23.82 8.37
N VAL A 7 2.23 -24.70 7.93
CA VAL A 7 3.29 -24.36 6.98
C VAL A 7 2.70 -24.00 5.61
N ALA A 8 1.74 -24.77 5.10
CA ALA A 8 1.06 -24.47 3.84
C ALA A 8 0.29 -23.14 3.88
N CYS A 9 -0.36 -22.84 5.01
CA CYS A 9 -1.07 -21.57 5.21
C CYS A 9 -0.11 -20.37 5.23
N ALA A 10 1.05 -20.51 5.89
CA ALA A 10 2.09 -19.49 5.91
C ALA A 10 2.69 -19.22 4.51
N LEU A 11 2.93 -20.28 3.73
CA LEU A 11 3.43 -20.17 2.36
C LEU A 11 2.41 -19.49 1.43
N ALA A 12 1.12 -19.79 1.59
CA ALA A 12 0.05 -19.14 0.82
C ALA A 12 -0.06 -17.64 1.15
N LEU A 13 0.06 -17.27 2.43
CA LEU A 13 0.06 -15.85 2.87
C LEU A 13 1.30 -15.09 2.37
N ALA A 14 2.47 -15.76 2.31
CA ALA A 14 3.69 -15.16 1.76
C ALA A 14 3.59 -14.91 0.25
N SER A 15 2.77 -15.69 -0.48
CA SER A 15 2.59 -15.57 -1.93
C SER A 15 1.73 -14.38 -2.36
N ALA A 16 0.93 -13.81 -1.46
CA ALA A 16 -0.03 -12.76 -1.81
C ALA A 16 0.59 -11.40 -2.17
N CYS A 17 1.90 -11.21 -1.94
CA CYS A 17 2.57 -9.92 -2.12
C CYS A 17 3.96 -10.07 -2.78
N HIS A 18 4.03 -10.80 -3.90
CA HIS A 18 5.27 -10.92 -4.67
C HIS A 18 5.70 -9.55 -5.23
N GLY A 19 6.88 -9.08 -4.85
CA GLY A 19 7.50 -7.88 -5.43
C GLY A 19 7.31 -6.57 -4.65
N LEU A 20 6.58 -6.56 -3.54
CA LEU A 20 6.49 -5.38 -2.67
C LEU A 20 7.58 -5.41 -1.58
N GLN A 21 8.15 -4.25 -1.30
CA GLN A 21 9.16 -4.07 -0.26
C GLN A 21 9.00 -2.70 0.41
N LEU A 22 9.06 -2.66 1.74
CA LEU A 22 9.16 -1.39 2.46
C LEU A 22 10.43 -0.63 2.05
N GLY A 23 10.28 0.67 1.79
CA GLY A 23 11.38 1.50 1.30
C GLY A 23 11.90 1.07 -0.07
N TYR A 24 11.05 0.54 -0.95
CA TYR A 24 11.42 0.16 -2.32
C TYR A 24 12.21 1.27 -3.05
N TYR A 25 11.80 2.53 -2.86
CA TYR A 25 12.44 3.70 -3.47
C TYR A 25 13.63 4.27 -2.69
N LYS A 26 14.12 3.62 -1.63
CA LYS A 26 15.17 4.17 -0.76
C LYS A 26 16.45 4.56 -1.51
N ARG A 27 16.78 3.87 -2.61
CA ARG A 27 17.97 4.19 -3.43
C ARG A 27 17.68 5.17 -4.57
N SER A 28 16.55 5.03 -5.23
CA SER A 28 16.21 5.82 -6.43
C SER A 28 15.55 7.16 -6.10
N CYS A 29 14.69 7.20 -5.08
CA CYS A 29 14.02 8.41 -4.61
C CYS A 29 13.76 8.34 -3.09
N PRO A 30 14.78 8.58 -2.25
CA PRO A 30 14.69 8.39 -0.80
C PRO A 30 13.65 9.29 -0.10
N ARG A 31 13.21 10.37 -0.78
CA ARG A 31 12.25 11.33 -0.25
C ARG A 31 10.81 11.11 -0.72
N VAL A 32 10.54 10.10 -1.55
CA VAL A 32 9.21 9.94 -2.20
C VAL A 32 8.07 9.86 -1.18
N GLU A 33 8.23 9.08 -0.11
CA GLU A 33 7.18 8.92 0.90
C GLU A 33 6.89 10.23 1.64
N ALA A 34 7.92 11.03 1.91
CA ALA A 34 7.77 12.34 2.53
C ALA A 34 7.10 13.35 1.58
N ILE A 35 7.54 13.40 0.32
CA ILE A 35 6.97 14.29 -0.70
C ILE A 35 5.48 14.01 -0.90
N VAL A 36 5.11 12.73 -1.06
CA VAL A 36 3.70 12.33 -1.23
C VAL A 36 2.89 12.71 0.02
N ARG A 37 3.41 12.43 1.23
CA ARG A 37 2.74 12.80 2.48
C ARG A 37 2.50 14.30 2.59
N ASP A 38 3.50 15.11 2.28
CA ASP A 38 3.43 16.57 2.45
C ASP A 38 2.41 17.19 1.49
N GLU A 39 2.40 16.78 0.22
CA GLU A 39 1.41 17.28 -0.74
C GLU A 39 0.01 16.78 -0.43
N VAL A 40 -0.18 15.49 -0.14
CA VAL A 40 -1.50 14.97 0.27
C VAL A 40 -2.02 15.74 1.49
N LYS A 41 -1.18 15.96 2.51
CA LYS A 41 -1.56 16.73 3.70
C LYS A 41 -2.01 18.16 3.36
N LYS A 42 -1.30 18.84 2.45
CA LYS A 42 -1.63 20.20 2.01
C LYS A 42 -2.99 20.27 1.31
N PHE A 43 -3.35 19.28 0.51
CA PHE A 43 -4.67 19.24 -0.15
C PHE A 43 -5.78 18.79 0.81
N VAL A 44 -5.53 17.81 1.68
CA VAL A 44 -6.49 17.40 2.72
C VAL A 44 -6.82 18.53 3.68
N TYR A 45 -5.84 19.38 4.03
CA TYR A 45 -6.09 20.56 4.86
C TYR A 45 -7.01 21.59 4.19
N LYS A 46 -6.95 21.70 2.86
CA LYS A 46 -7.83 22.59 2.09
C LYS A 46 -9.22 22.00 1.89
N ASP A 47 -9.29 20.68 1.69
CA ASP A 47 -10.52 19.94 1.48
C ASP A 47 -10.37 18.51 2.03
N ALA A 48 -11.08 18.22 3.13
CA ALA A 48 -11.07 16.91 3.77
C ALA A 48 -11.60 15.80 2.83
N GLY A 49 -12.43 16.14 1.83
CA GLY A 49 -12.94 15.23 0.83
C GLY A 49 -11.84 14.59 -0.03
N VAL A 50 -10.69 15.26 -0.22
CA VAL A 50 -9.54 14.72 -0.96
C VAL A 50 -9.00 13.44 -0.31
N GLY A 51 -8.96 13.39 1.03
CA GLY A 51 -8.46 12.22 1.76
C GLY A 51 -9.35 11.00 1.52
N ALA A 52 -10.66 11.18 1.64
CA ALA A 52 -11.64 10.12 1.36
C ALA A 52 -11.61 9.71 -0.13
N GLY A 53 -11.48 10.68 -1.04
CA GLY A 53 -11.40 10.45 -2.48
C GLY A 53 -10.17 9.62 -2.89
N LEU A 54 -8.99 9.89 -2.33
CA LEU A 54 -7.77 9.13 -2.61
C LEU A 54 -7.89 7.67 -2.15
N ILE A 55 -8.44 7.42 -0.96
CA ILE A 55 -8.68 6.04 -0.47
C ILE A 55 -9.66 5.31 -1.38
N ARG A 56 -10.76 5.99 -1.77
CA ARG A 56 -11.75 5.43 -2.70
C ARG A 56 -11.14 5.12 -4.05
N LEU A 57 -10.28 5.99 -4.58
CA LEU A 57 -9.61 5.79 -5.87
C LEU A 57 -8.73 4.54 -5.85
N VAL A 58 -7.88 4.36 -4.83
CA VAL A 58 -7.04 3.17 -4.69
C VAL A 58 -7.89 1.90 -4.58
N PHE A 59 -8.99 1.96 -3.81
CA PHE A 59 -9.92 0.84 -3.74
C PHE A 59 -10.55 0.52 -5.10
N HIS A 60 -11.01 1.54 -5.82
CA HIS A 60 -11.67 1.38 -7.12
C HIS A 60 -10.71 0.84 -8.18
N ASP A 61 -9.46 1.31 -8.22
CA ASP A 61 -8.44 0.83 -9.17
C ASP A 61 -8.04 -0.63 -8.92
N CYS A 62 -8.11 -1.10 -7.66
CA CYS A 62 -7.74 -2.48 -7.32
C CYS A 62 -8.89 -3.49 -7.43
N PHE A 63 -10.14 -3.04 -7.35
CA PHE A 63 -11.30 -3.94 -7.25
C PHE A 63 -12.24 -3.91 -8.49
N VAL A 64 -11.94 -3.08 -9.49
CA VAL A 64 -12.67 -3.08 -10.77
C VAL A 64 -11.92 -3.98 -11.75
N GLU A 65 -12.44 -5.20 -11.93
CA GLU A 65 -12.06 -6.20 -12.94
C GLU A 65 -13.21 -6.47 -13.91
#